data_AF-E4ZWQ2-F1
#
_entry.id   AF-E4ZWQ2-F1
#
_cell.length_a   1.000
_cell.length_b   1.000
_cell.length_c   1.000
_cell.angle_alpha   90.00
_cell.angle_beta   90.00
_cell.angle_gamma   90.00
#
_symmetry.space_group_name_H-M   'P 1'
#
loop_
_entity.id
_entity.type
_entity.pdbx_description
1 polymer ?
#
loop_
_entity_poly.entity_id
_entity_poly.type
_entity_poly.pdbx_seq_one_letter_code
_entity_poly.pdbx_strand_id
1 'polypeptide(L)'
;MQGQANHFNRFAKERIPYGMQRYTGETERLVGILDHQLKDHDYLVGDKYSIADIASFGWVHMLAFTGVDMEQFPHVKKWWARLLERPAVKKGLDLTGKSQFGNDVYWQRLKEDKEFAESERKLMEQIKAAKEQYGYKYSSP
;
A
#
# COMPACT_ATOMS: atom_id res chain seq x y z
N MET A 1 -7.86 -6.61 4.19
CA MET A 1 -6.88 -6.90 5.27
C MET A 1 -5.99 -5.71 5.59
N GLN A 2 -5.72 -4.85 4.62
CA GLN A 2 -4.98 -3.59 4.77
C GLN A 2 -5.40 -2.69 5.96
N GLY A 3 -6.70 -2.55 6.23
CA GLY A 3 -7.17 -1.77 7.40
C GLY A 3 -6.66 -2.31 8.74
N GLN A 4 -6.52 -3.63 8.88
CA GLN A 4 -5.95 -4.24 10.08
C GLN A 4 -4.44 -4.03 10.14
N ALA A 5 -3.74 -4.07 8.99
CA ALA A 5 -2.31 -3.72 8.96
C ALA A 5 -2.09 -2.29 9.48
N ASN A 6 -2.91 -1.32 9.01
CA ASN A 6 -2.88 0.04 9.52
C ASN A 6 -3.18 0.11 11.03
N HIS A 7 -4.16 -0.65 11.51
CA HIS A 7 -4.47 -0.71 12.94
C HIS A 7 -3.25 -1.17 13.77
N PHE A 8 -2.70 -2.35 13.49
CA PHE A 8 -1.60 -2.90 14.28
C PHE A 8 -0.28 -2.13 14.12
N ASN A 9 -0.03 -1.54 12.95
CA ASN A 9 1.21 -0.81 12.68
C ASN A 9 1.18 0.63 13.23
N ARG A 10 0.01 1.29 13.26
CA ARG A 10 -0.06 2.74 13.52
C ARG A 10 -1.00 3.15 14.63
N PHE A 11 -2.12 2.46 14.82
CA PHE A 11 -3.17 2.92 15.74
C PHE A 11 -3.22 2.13 17.07
N ALA A 12 -2.76 0.88 17.08
CA ALA A 12 -2.68 0.08 18.29
C ALA A 12 -1.74 0.74 19.30
N LYS A 13 -2.19 0.85 20.55
CA LYS A 13 -1.41 1.44 21.66
C LYS A 13 -0.16 0.63 21.96
N GLU A 14 -0.24 -0.68 21.80
CA GLU A 14 0.85 -1.62 22.01
C GLU A 14 1.24 -2.26 20.68
N ARG A 15 2.53 -2.60 20.55
CA ARG A 15 3.05 -3.34 19.39
C ARG A 15 2.80 -4.83 19.61
N ILE A 16 1.98 -5.42 18.75
CA ILE A 16 1.60 -6.84 18.80
C ILE A 16 2.21 -7.52 17.57
N PRO A 17 3.38 -8.18 17.68
CA PRO A 17 4.13 -8.70 16.54
C PRO A 17 3.30 -9.64 15.65
N TYR A 18 2.47 -10.50 16.24
CA TYR A 18 1.60 -11.40 15.48
C TYR A 18 0.62 -10.64 14.58
N GLY A 19 -0.02 -9.58 15.10
CA GLY A 19 -0.95 -8.75 14.34
C GLY A 19 -0.24 -8.00 13.20
N MET A 20 0.90 -7.37 13.52
CA MET A 20 1.71 -6.66 12.52
C MET A 20 2.12 -7.59 11.37
N GLN A 21 2.71 -8.75 11.68
CA GLN A 21 3.12 -9.72 10.68
C GLN A 21 1.93 -10.24 9.87
N ARG A 22 0.87 -10.74 10.54
CA ARG A 22 -0.26 -11.39 9.87
C ARG A 22 -0.92 -10.48 8.85
N TYR A 23 -1.20 -9.24 9.25
CA TYR A 23 -1.97 -8.34 8.40
C TYR A 23 -1.11 -7.59 7.38
N THR A 24 0.16 -7.28 7.67
CA THR A 24 1.07 -6.78 6.64
C THR A 24 1.36 -7.86 5.61
N GLY A 25 1.66 -9.10 6.03
CA GLY A 25 1.92 -10.21 5.11
C GLY A 25 0.72 -10.54 4.22
N GLU A 26 -0.49 -10.56 4.79
CA GLU A 26 -1.70 -10.75 3.99
C GLU A 26 -1.97 -9.57 3.03
N THR A 27 -1.59 -8.34 3.40
CA THR A 27 -1.66 -7.19 2.48
C THR A 27 -0.69 -7.36 1.31
N GLU A 28 0.54 -7.82 1.56
CA GLU A 28 1.51 -8.15 0.50
C GLU A 28 0.98 -9.25 -0.43
N ARG A 29 0.38 -10.32 0.13
CA ARG A 29 -0.21 -11.39 -0.67
C ARG A 29 -1.32 -10.87 -1.59
N LEU A 30 -2.22 -10.04 -1.08
CA LEU A 30 -3.33 -9.47 -1.86
C LEU A 30 -2.82 -8.52 -2.96
N VAL A 31 -1.84 -7.67 -2.67
CA VAL A 31 -1.23 -6.81 -3.69
C VAL A 31 -0.46 -7.66 -4.71
N GLY A 32 0.17 -8.74 -4.29
CA GLY A 32 0.78 -9.72 -5.19
C GLY A 32 -0.20 -10.35 -6.17
N ILE A 33 -1.42 -10.66 -5.73
CA ILE A 33 -2.49 -11.14 -6.65
C ILE A 33 -2.86 -10.06 -7.66
N LEU A 34 -2.99 -8.80 -7.22
CA LEU A 34 -3.26 -7.69 -8.13
C LEU A 34 -2.11 -7.51 -9.13
N ASP A 35 -0.86 -7.64 -8.69
CA ASP A 35 0.32 -7.52 -9.55
C ASP A 35 0.38 -8.63 -10.59
N HIS A 36 0.11 -9.87 -10.19
CA HIS A 36 -0.01 -10.99 -11.11
C HIS A 36 -1.13 -10.77 -12.14
N GLN A 37 -2.31 -10.32 -11.71
CA GLN A 37 -3.43 -10.02 -12.62
C GLN A 37 -3.09 -8.89 -13.61
N LEU A 38 -2.38 -7.85 -13.15
CA LEU A 38 -2.01 -6.68 -13.95
C LEU A 38 -0.76 -6.91 -14.81
N LYS A 39 -0.13 -8.08 -14.72
CA LYS A 39 0.99 -8.45 -15.57
C LYS A 39 0.60 -8.44 -17.05
N ASP A 40 -0.56 -9.02 -17.36
CA ASP A 40 -1.03 -9.22 -18.74
C ASP A 40 -2.19 -8.27 -19.11
N HIS A 41 -2.60 -7.39 -18.19
CA HIS A 41 -3.77 -6.52 -18.36
C HIS A 41 -3.52 -5.08 -17.90
N ASP A 42 -4.10 -4.13 -18.63
CA ASP A 42 -4.00 -2.72 -18.27
C ASP A 42 -4.94 -2.31 -17.13
N TYR A 43 -5.98 -3.09 -16.87
CA TYR A 43 -6.97 -2.88 -15.81
C TYR A 43 -7.33 -4.20 -15.14
N LEU A 44 -8.06 -4.13 -14.02
CA LEU A 44 -8.38 -5.34 -13.25
C LEU A 44 -9.35 -6.29 -13.96
N VAL A 45 -10.12 -5.81 -14.94
CA VAL A 45 -11.09 -6.60 -15.71
C VAL A 45 -10.77 -6.50 -17.20
N GLY A 46 -9.68 -7.17 -17.61
CA GLY A 46 -9.17 -7.12 -18.97
C GLY A 46 -8.67 -5.74 -19.35
N ASP A 47 -8.97 -5.29 -20.57
CA ASP A 47 -8.41 -4.06 -21.14
C ASP A 47 -9.30 -2.83 -20.95
N LYS A 48 -10.27 -2.88 -20.01
CA LYS A 48 -11.21 -1.79 -19.77
C LYS A 48 -11.24 -1.36 -18.31
N TYR A 49 -11.13 -0.05 -18.10
CA TYR A 49 -11.34 0.58 -16.80
C TYR A 49 -12.76 0.33 -16.30
N SER A 50 -12.89 -0.12 -15.06
CA SER A 50 -14.16 -0.57 -14.48
C SER A 50 -14.33 -0.13 -13.03
N ILE A 51 -15.49 -0.47 -12.46
CA ILE A 51 -15.74 -0.28 -11.02
C ILE A 51 -14.78 -1.09 -10.13
N ALA A 52 -14.19 -2.18 -10.64
CA ALA A 52 -13.20 -2.95 -9.89
C ALA A 52 -11.93 -2.12 -9.66
N ASP A 53 -11.50 -1.37 -10.67
CA ASP A 53 -10.37 -0.44 -10.59
C ASP A 53 -10.68 0.68 -9.58
N ILE A 54 -11.87 1.27 -9.67
CA ILE A 54 -12.32 2.33 -8.75
C ILE A 54 -12.31 1.84 -7.30
N ALA A 55 -12.87 0.65 -7.05
CA ALA A 55 -12.97 0.06 -5.72
C ALA A 55 -11.60 -0.27 -5.12
N SER A 56 -10.63 -0.66 -5.95
CA SER A 56 -9.30 -1.07 -5.51
C SER A 56 -8.32 0.09 -5.40
N PHE A 57 -8.49 1.13 -6.22
CA PHE A 57 -7.56 2.26 -6.34
C PHE A 57 -7.29 2.94 -5.01
N GLY A 58 -8.33 3.27 -4.23
CA GLY A 58 -8.15 3.97 -2.95
C GLY A 58 -7.29 3.20 -1.95
N TRP A 59 -7.39 1.88 -1.94
CA TRP A 59 -6.58 1.02 -1.07
C TRP A 59 -5.12 1.01 -1.52
N VAL A 60 -4.86 0.81 -2.82
CA VAL A 60 -3.49 0.83 -3.37
C VAL A 60 -2.86 2.21 -3.29
N HIS A 61 -3.64 3.28 -3.43
CA HIS A 61 -3.17 4.66 -3.32
C HIS A 61 -2.62 5.00 -1.93
N MET A 62 -3.02 4.26 -0.89
CA MET A 62 -2.49 4.38 0.48
C MET A 62 -1.64 3.16 0.91
N LEU A 63 -1.06 2.42 -0.04
CA LEU A 63 -0.35 1.17 0.27
C LEU A 63 0.89 1.40 1.14
N ALA A 64 1.70 2.42 0.85
CA ALA A 64 2.94 2.69 1.58
C ALA A 64 2.70 2.93 3.08
N PHE A 65 1.55 3.54 3.41
CA PHE A 65 1.13 3.73 4.80
C PHE A 65 1.02 2.40 5.57
N THR A 66 0.81 1.27 4.91
CA THR A 66 0.61 -0.01 5.58
C THR A 66 1.92 -0.68 6.00
N GLY A 67 3.06 -0.14 5.56
CA GLY A 67 4.38 -0.76 5.69
C GLY A 67 4.68 -1.81 4.61
N VAL A 68 3.89 -1.83 3.53
CA VAL A 68 4.15 -2.62 2.33
C VAL A 68 4.89 -1.76 1.31
N ASP A 69 6.02 -2.26 0.83
CA ASP A 69 6.80 -1.60 -0.21
C ASP A 69 6.20 -1.88 -1.60
N MET A 70 5.74 -0.80 -2.25
CA MET A 70 5.15 -0.84 -3.59
C MET A 70 6.17 -1.20 -4.67
N GLU A 71 7.47 -0.99 -4.46
CA GLU A 71 8.51 -1.34 -5.44
C GLU A 71 8.57 -2.85 -5.72
N GLN A 72 8.04 -3.69 -4.80
CA GLN A 72 7.92 -5.14 -5.01
C GLN A 72 6.86 -5.52 -6.06
N PHE A 73 5.99 -4.59 -6.47
CA PHE A 73 4.81 -4.83 -7.31
C PHE A 73 4.80 -3.91 -8.54
N PRO A 74 5.63 -4.19 -9.56
CA PRO A 74 5.84 -3.27 -10.69
C PRO A 74 4.59 -3.06 -11.55
N HIS A 75 3.73 -4.07 -11.71
CA HIS A 75 2.51 -3.98 -12.51
C HIS A 75 1.43 -3.18 -11.78
N VAL A 76 1.30 -3.38 -10.46
CA VAL A 76 0.46 -2.55 -9.60
C VAL A 76 0.92 -1.10 -9.63
N LYS A 77 2.23 -0.85 -9.54
CA LYS A 77 2.80 0.50 -9.59
C LYS A 77 2.48 1.19 -10.92
N LYS A 78 2.62 0.48 -12.05
CA LYS A 78 2.26 0.98 -13.39
C LYS A 78 0.77 1.28 -13.52
N TRP A 79 -0.09 0.36 -13.06
CA TRP A 79 -1.54 0.55 -13.04
C TRP A 79 -1.94 1.75 -12.16
N TRP A 80 -1.39 1.86 -10.95
CA TRP A 80 -1.64 2.98 -10.04
C TRP A 80 -1.27 4.33 -10.68
N ALA A 81 -0.11 4.42 -11.33
CA ALA A 81 0.33 5.62 -12.05
C ALA A 81 -0.64 5.97 -13.19
N ARG A 82 -1.03 4.99 -14.02
CA ARG A 82 -2.02 5.17 -15.09
C ARG A 82 -3.35 5.72 -14.57
N LEU A 83 -3.82 5.20 -13.44
CA LEU A 83 -5.07 5.63 -12.83
C LEU A 83 -4.97 7.06 -12.28
N LEU A 84 -3.84 7.41 -11.66
CA LEU A 84 -3.57 8.76 -11.17
C LEU A 84 -3.56 9.81 -12.28
N GLU A 85 -3.19 9.45 -13.50
CA GLU A 85 -3.20 10.38 -14.63
C GLU A 85 -4.62 10.78 -15.08
N ARG A 86 -5.63 9.98 -14.74
CA ARG A 86 -7.02 10.19 -15.19
C ARG A 86 -7.61 11.46 -14.57
N PRO A 87 -8.17 12.39 -15.36
CA PRO A 87 -8.76 13.62 -14.85
C PRO A 87 -9.86 13.41 -13.78
N ALA A 88 -10.69 12.38 -13.94
CA ALA A 88 -11.75 12.06 -12.98
C ALA A 88 -11.20 11.54 -11.64
N VAL A 89 -10.07 10.82 -11.65
CA VAL A 89 -9.42 10.33 -10.42
C VAL A 89 -8.80 11.50 -9.67
N LYS A 90 -8.04 12.37 -10.36
CA LYS A 90 -7.48 13.61 -9.78
C LYS A 90 -8.57 14.46 -9.14
N LYS A 91 -9.65 14.74 -9.90
CA LYS A 91 -10.80 15.50 -9.39
C LYS A 91 -11.39 14.84 -8.14
N GLY A 92 -11.53 13.51 -8.14
CA GLY A 92 -12.04 12.76 -6.98
C GLY A 92 -11.16 12.88 -5.74
N LEU A 93 -9.84 12.82 -5.90
CA LEU A 93 -8.87 12.99 -4.80
C LEU A 93 -8.88 14.42 -4.24
N ASP A 94 -9.17 15.42 -5.08
CA ASP A 94 -9.19 16.83 -4.68
C ASP A 94 -10.53 17.30 -4.07
N LEU A 95 -11.60 16.48 -4.12
CA LEU A 95 -12.95 16.89 -3.69
C LEU A 95 -13.02 17.36 -2.23
N THR A 96 -12.22 16.76 -1.35
CA THR A 96 -12.21 17.07 0.09
C THR A 96 -11.02 17.95 0.48
N GLY A 97 -10.38 18.62 -0.49
CA GLY A 97 -9.12 19.34 -0.32
C GLY A 97 -7.89 18.43 -0.50
N LYS A 98 -6.69 18.98 -0.27
CA LYS A 98 -5.43 18.22 -0.42
C LYS A 98 -5.41 17.02 0.53
N SER A 99 -5.46 15.81 -0.02
CA SER A 99 -5.29 14.58 0.74
C SER A 99 -3.91 14.55 1.41
N GLN A 100 -3.87 14.24 2.71
CA GLN A 100 -2.63 13.92 3.41
C GLN A 100 -2.18 12.47 3.18
N PHE A 101 -2.98 11.71 2.42
CA PHE A 101 -2.75 10.31 2.12
C PHE A 101 -2.55 10.12 0.62
N GLY A 102 -1.61 9.24 0.28
CA GLY A 102 -1.17 8.97 -1.08
C GLY A 102 0.25 8.43 -1.03
N ASN A 103 0.60 7.46 -1.89
CA ASN A 103 1.98 6.94 -1.90
C ASN A 103 2.98 8.05 -2.26
N ASP A 104 2.62 8.92 -3.20
CA ASP A 104 3.37 10.11 -3.59
C ASP A 104 3.55 11.10 -2.43
N VAL A 105 2.46 11.42 -1.72
CA VAL A 105 2.51 12.29 -0.52
C VAL A 105 3.36 11.66 0.59
N TYR A 106 3.23 10.36 0.81
CA TYR A 106 4.00 9.61 1.79
C TYR A 106 5.51 9.64 1.46
N TRP A 107 5.89 9.39 0.22
CA TRP A 107 7.30 9.43 -0.21
C TRP A 107 7.87 10.84 -0.20
N GLN A 108 7.08 11.85 -0.54
CA GLN A 108 7.49 13.25 -0.40
C GLN A 108 7.78 13.57 1.06
N ARG A 109 6.87 13.19 1.97
CA ARG A 109 7.06 13.41 3.41
C ARG A 109 8.27 12.68 3.97
N LEU A 110 8.56 11.45 3.53
CA LEU A 110 9.79 10.75 3.89
C LEU A 110 11.07 11.53 3.53
N LYS A 111 11.05 12.36 2.48
CA LYS A 111 12.20 13.18 2.06
C LYS A 111 12.29 14.50 2.82
N GLU A 112 11.14 15.11 3.10
CA GLU A 112 11.05 16.48 3.62
C GLU A 112 11.00 16.55 5.15
N ASP A 113 10.42 15.54 5.81
CA ASP A 113 10.18 15.50 7.25
C ASP A 113 11.08 14.43 7.90
N LYS A 114 12.19 14.88 8.51
CA LYS A 114 13.18 14.00 9.13
C LYS A 114 12.61 13.20 10.32
N GLU A 115 11.72 13.80 11.10
CA GLU A 115 11.11 13.12 12.24
C GLU A 115 10.16 12.01 11.77
N PHE A 116 9.39 12.30 10.72
CA PHE A 116 8.58 11.28 10.07
C PHE A 116 9.45 10.14 9.51
N ALA A 117 10.52 10.46 8.80
CA ALA A 117 11.44 9.47 8.24
C ALA A 117 12.07 8.56 9.31
N GLU A 118 12.49 9.14 10.45
CA GLU A 118 12.97 8.40 11.63
C GLU A 118 11.89 7.43 12.15
N SER A 119 10.67 7.93 12.32
CA SER A 119 9.54 7.14 12.83
C SER A 119 9.16 5.99 11.89
N GLU A 120 9.19 6.22 10.59
CA GLU A 120 8.89 5.20 9.57
C GLU A 120 10.00 4.16 9.50
N ARG A 121 11.28 4.55 9.59
CA ARG A 121 12.40 3.59 9.67
C ARG A 121 12.21 2.62 10.84
N LYS A 122 11.90 3.15 12.04
CA LYS A 122 11.64 2.34 13.23
C LYS A 122 10.41 1.43 13.05
N LEU A 123 9.34 1.92 12.42
CA LEU A 123 8.17 1.10 12.12
C LEU A 123 8.52 -0.06 11.17
N MET A 124 9.27 0.21 10.11
CA MET A 124 9.68 -0.80 9.13
C MET A 124 10.58 -1.87 9.76
N GLU A 125 11.49 -1.48 10.66
CA GLU A 125 12.29 -2.42 11.46
C GLU A 125 11.41 -3.32 12.34
N GLN A 126 10.39 -2.77 13.00
CA GLN A 126 9.45 -3.54 13.82
C GLN A 126 8.62 -4.53 12.99
N ILE A 127 8.13 -4.10 11.82
CA ILE A 127 7.38 -4.96 10.89
C ILE A 127 8.29 -6.09 10.39
N LYS A 128 9.54 -5.77 10.04
CA LYS A 128 10.52 -6.76 9.59
C LYS A 128 10.82 -7.78 10.70
N ALA A 129 11.11 -7.33 11.91
CA ALA A 129 11.35 -8.21 13.05
C ALA A 129 10.13 -9.10 13.36
N ALA A 130 8.91 -8.56 13.26
CA ALA A 130 7.69 -9.34 13.41
C ALA A 130 7.56 -10.43 12.31
N LYS A 131 7.86 -10.10 11.05
CA LYS A 131 7.87 -11.09 9.96
C LYS A 131 8.88 -12.21 10.19
N GLU A 132 10.10 -11.85 10.60
CA GLU A 132 11.17 -12.81 10.91
C GLU A 132 10.79 -13.71 12.09
N GLN A 133 10.22 -13.14 13.15
CA GLN A 133 9.77 -13.89 14.34
C GLN A 133 8.78 -15.01 14.00
N TYR A 134 7.86 -14.77 13.06
CA TYR A 134 6.87 -15.78 12.63
C TYR A 134 7.26 -16.47 11.32
N GLY A 135 8.51 -16.35 10.87
CA GLY A 135 9.03 -17.04 9.69
C GLY A 135 8.33 -16.68 8.38
N TYR A 136 7.70 -15.50 8.31
CA TYR A 136 6.98 -15.07 7.12
C TYR A 136 7.95 -14.74 5.99
N LYS A 137 7.72 -15.36 4.84
CA LYS A 137 8.38 -15.04 3.57
C LYS A 137 7.30 -14.76 2.56
N TYR A 138 7.37 -13.58 1.94
CA TYR A 138 6.49 -13.28 0.83
C TYR A 138 6.79 -14.26 -0.31
N SER A 139 5.73 -14.82 -0.89
CA SER A 139 5.78 -15.58 -2.12
C SER A 139 4.69 -15.01 -3.02
N SER A 140 5.06 -14.62 -4.24
CA SER A 140 4.07 -14.32 -5.27
C SER A 140 3.25 -15.59 -5.54
N PRO A 141 1.94 -15.47 -5.80
CA PRO A 141 1.18 -16.49 -6.49
C PRO A 141 1.73 -16.71 -7.91
#